data_AF-A0A672NQB3-F1
#
_entry.id   AF-A0A672NQB3-F1
#
_cell.length_a   1.000
_cell.length_b   1.000
_cell.length_c   1.000
_cell.angle_alpha   90.00
_cell.angle_beta   90.00
_cell.angle_gamma   90.00
#
_symmetry.space_group_name_H-M   'P 1'
#
loop_
_entity.id
_entity.type
_entity.pdbx_description
1 polymer ?
#
loop_
_entity_poly.entity_id
_entity_poly.type
_entity_poly.pdbx_seq_one_letter_code
_entity_poly.pdbx_strand_id
1 'polypeptide(L)'
;LAATLANGGLCPLSGDQVMSPHAVRSTLSVMQVAGMNDYSRTFHFKTSVPAKSSKSGVVLTVVPGVLGLMCWSPGLDCNGNSWRGVHFCEELVSTFQLHSFDIRTPFRQVLCYRQWKVESEVWLIFYLYIYIYTQFLMLS
;
A
#
# COMPACT_ATOMS: atom_id res chain seq x y z
N LEU A 1 -9.29 -7.80 -0.17
CA LEU A 1 -8.41 -8.33 -1.23
C LEU A 1 -6.93 -7.99 -1.00
N ALA A 2 -6.53 -6.71 -0.93
CA ALA A 2 -5.12 -6.37 -0.66
C ALA A 2 -4.59 -7.05 0.62
N ALA A 3 -5.38 -7.00 1.70
CA ALA A 3 -5.02 -7.64 2.96
C ALA A 3 -4.95 -9.18 2.89
N THR A 4 -5.72 -9.82 2.00
CA THR A 4 -5.65 -11.28 1.81
C THR A 4 -4.36 -11.66 1.10
N LEU A 5 -3.91 -10.86 0.13
CA LEU A 5 -2.60 -11.02 -0.51
C LEU A 5 -1.44 -10.75 0.46
N ALA A 6 -1.57 -9.73 1.32
CA ALA A 6 -0.58 -9.44 2.37
C ALA A 6 -0.43 -10.62 3.35
N ASN A 7 -1.53 -11.33 3.62
CA ASN A 7 -1.63 -12.44 4.55
C ASN A 7 -1.46 -13.82 3.89
N GLY A 8 -0.74 -13.91 2.76
CA GLY A 8 -0.42 -15.19 2.13
C GLY A 8 -1.60 -15.96 1.53
N GLY A 9 -2.73 -15.27 1.28
CA GLY A 9 -3.92 -15.84 0.65
C GLY A 9 -5.04 -16.18 1.63
N LEU A 10 -4.84 -15.95 2.93
CA LEU A 10 -5.83 -16.15 3.97
C LEU A 10 -6.63 -14.87 4.22
N CYS A 11 -7.96 -14.97 4.19
CA CYS A 11 -8.84 -13.84 4.44
C CYS A 11 -8.76 -13.43 5.92
N PRO A 12 -8.34 -12.20 6.26
CA PRO A 12 -8.19 -11.81 7.66
C PRO A 12 -9.54 -11.63 8.38
N LEU A 13 -10.65 -11.50 7.63
CA LEU A 13 -11.99 -11.34 8.21
C LEU A 13 -12.70 -12.69 8.41
N SER A 14 -12.62 -13.60 7.43
CA SER A 14 -13.32 -14.89 7.50
C SER A 14 -12.44 -16.04 7.97
N GLY A 15 -11.12 -15.92 7.87
CA GLY A 15 -10.17 -16.99 8.17
C GLY A 15 -9.97 -17.99 7.02
N ASP A 16 -10.71 -17.86 5.92
CA ASP A 16 -10.67 -18.81 4.82
C ASP A 16 -9.42 -18.67 3.95
N GLN A 17 -8.89 -19.79 3.47
CA GLN A 17 -7.83 -19.81 2.47
C GLN A 17 -8.43 -19.54 1.08
N VAL A 18 -8.36 -18.28 0.62
CA VAL A 18 -8.92 -17.85 -0.68
C VAL A 18 -7.95 -18.16 -1.83
N MET A 19 -6.64 -18.06 -1.58
CA MET A 19 -5.60 -18.30 -2.60
C MET A 19 -4.48 -19.14 -2.01
N SER A 20 -3.85 -20.02 -2.80
CA SER A 20 -2.68 -20.76 -2.30
C SER A 20 -1.50 -19.81 -2.05
N PRO A 21 -0.64 -20.09 -1.05
CA PRO A 21 0.55 -19.27 -0.78
C PRO A 21 1.48 -19.14 -1.99
N HIS A 22 1.53 -20.17 -2.84
CA HIS A 22 2.30 -20.16 -4.08
C HIS A 22 1.72 -19.17 -5.10
N ALA A 23 0.39 -19.18 -5.29
CA ALA A 23 -0.28 -18.23 -6.17
C ALA A 23 -0.05 -16.79 -5.69
N VAL A 24 -0.20 -16.54 -4.38
CA VAL A 24 0.03 -15.21 -3.81
C VAL A 24 1.45 -14.74 -4.03
N ARG A 25 2.46 -15.58 -3.79
CA ARG A 25 3.86 -15.23 -4.06
C ARG A 25 4.06 -14.84 -5.52
N SER A 26 3.57 -15.64 -6.46
CA SER A 26 3.69 -15.36 -7.89
C SER A 26 2.97 -14.07 -8.29
N THR A 27 1.76 -13.83 -7.76
CA THR A 27 1.01 -12.58 -8.00
C THR A 27 1.78 -11.37 -7.48
N LEU A 28 2.30 -11.41 -6.26
CA LEU A 28 3.08 -10.31 -5.68
C LEU A 28 4.36 -10.04 -6.48
N SER A 29 5.07 -11.08 -6.92
CA SER A 29 6.25 -10.93 -7.77
C SER A 29 5.93 -10.22 -9.09
N VAL A 30 4.81 -10.56 -9.74
CA VAL A 30 4.40 -9.92 -10.99
C VAL A 30 3.93 -8.48 -10.73
N MET A 31 3.16 -8.25 -9.67
CA MET A 31 2.74 -6.89 -9.26
C MET A 31 3.95 -5.99 -9.00
N GLN A 32 5.03 -6.53 -8.45
CA GLN A 32 6.24 -5.77 -8.18
C GLN A 32 6.89 -5.20 -9.44
N VAL A 33 6.88 -5.95 -10.54
CA VAL A 33 7.62 -5.61 -11.77
C VAL A 33 6.73 -4.98 -12.84
N ALA A 34 5.46 -5.37 -12.92
CA ALA A 34 4.52 -4.96 -13.97
C ALA A 34 3.27 -4.23 -13.42
N GLY A 35 3.32 -3.80 -12.16
CA GLY A 35 2.19 -3.25 -11.44
C GLY A 35 1.66 -1.91 -11.94
N MET A 36 2.58 -1.00 -12.27
CA MET A 36 2.36 0.45 -12.41
C MET A 36 2.64 0.94 -13.84
N ASN A 37 2.35 0.12 -14.85
CA ASN A 37 2.62 0.40 -16.26
C ASN A 37 4.11 0.77 -16.48
N ASP A 38 4.41 1.78 -17.29
CA ASP A 38 5.78 2.24 -17.54
C ASP A 38 6.47 2.79 -16.29
N TYR A 39 5.71 3.17 -15.25
CA TYR A 39 6.23 3.66 -13.97
C TYR A 39 6.66 2.52 -13.02
N SER A 40 6.41 1.24 -13.36
CA SER A 40 6.68 0.10 -12.45
C SER A 40 8.12 0.03 -11.96
N ARG A 41 9.09 0.32 -12.83
CA ARG A 41 10.52 0.28 -12.49
C ARG A 41 10.90 1.37 -11.48
N THR A 42 10.48 2.60 -11.75
CA THR A 42 10.72 3.74 -10.87
C THR A 42 10.02 3.57 -9.53
N PHE A 43 8.77 3.10 -9.56
CA PHE A 43 8.01 2.81 -8.35
C PHE A 43 8.66 1.72 -7.50
N HIS A 44 9.12 0.63 -8.13
CA HIS A 44 9.84 -0.44 -7.45
C HIS A 44 11.12 0.07 -6.79
N PHE A 45 11.89 0.91 -7.48
CA PHE A 45 13.12 1.48 -6.94
C PHE A 45 12.86 2.37 -5.72
N LYS A 46 11.77 3.16 -5.73
CA LYS A 46 11.45 4.08 -4.64
C LYS A 46 10.81 3.41 -3.42
N THR A 47 9.92 2.45 -3.66
CA THR A 47 9.04 1.91 -2.61
C THR A 47 9.30 0.44 -2.32
N SER A 48 9.77 -0.33 -3.30
CA SER A 48 9.99 -1.79 -3.24
C SER A 48 8.79 -2.61 -2.75
N VAL A 49 7.57 -2.05 -2.82
CA VAL A 49 6.34 -2.74 -2.46
C VAL A 49 5.56 -3.15 -3.71
N PRO A 50 4.88 -4.29 -3.70
CA PRO A 50 4.07 -4.72 -4.82
C PRO A 50 2.80 -3.86 -4.90
N ALA A 51 2.57 -3.27 -6.07
CA ALA A 51 1.40 -2.45 -6.33
C ALA A 51 0.76 -2.78 -7.67
N LYS A 52 -0.48 -2.37 -7.88
CA LYS A 52 -1.17 -2.43 -9.17
C LYS A 52 -1.98 -1.17 -9.36
N SER A 53 -1.78 -0.49 -10.49
CA SER A 53 -2.58 0.65 -10.90
C SER A 53 -3.67 0.26 -11.91
N SER A 54 -4.70 1.09 -12.00
CA SER A 54 -5.77 1.01 -12.99
C SER A 54 -6.08 2.39 -13.58
N LYS A 55 -6.51 2.43 -14.85
CA LYS A 55 -6.99 3.65 -15.53
C LYS A 55 -8.20 4.29 -14.85
N SER A 56 -8.91 3.54 -14.01
CA SER A 56 -10.00 4.08 -13.18
C SER A 56 -9.50 4.95 -12.02
N GLY A 57 -8.18 5.12 -11.86
CA GLY A 57 -7.59 5.89 -10.76
C GLY A 57 -7.38 5.09 -9.48
N VAL A 58 -7.49 3.76 -9.55
CA VAL A 58 -7.22 2.86 -8.42
C VAL A 58 -5.74 2.51 -8.37
N VAL A 59 -5.16 2.53 -7.17
CA VAL A 59 -3.84 2.00 -6.85
C VAL A 59 -3.99 1.02 -5.67
N LEU A 60 -3.80 -0.26 -5.96
CA LEU A 60 -3.76 -1.34 -4.98
C LEU A 60 -2.32 -1.56 -4.54
N THR A 61 -2.01 -1.48 -3.26
CA THR A 61 -0.65 -1.66 -2.74
C THR A 61 -0.66 -2.70 -1.64
N VAL A 62 0.32 -3.61 -1.65
CA VAL A 62 0.40 -4.70 -0.69
C VAL A 62 1.75 -4.65 0.00
N VAL A 63 1.76 -4.68 1.33
CA VAL A 63 2.97 -4.81 2.16
C VAL A 63 2.93 -6.21 2.78
N PRO A 64 3.67 -7.19 2.23
CA PRO A 64 3.60 -8.58 2.68
C PRO A 64 3.86 -8.71 4.19
N GLY A 65 2.97 -9.42 4.89
CA GLY A 65 3.07 -9.62 6.34
C GLY A 65 2.72 -8.42 7.22
N VAL A 66 2.34 -7.27 6.64
CA VAL A 66 1.99 -6.07 7.39
C VAL A 66 0.57 -5.62 7.10
N LEU A 67 0.29 -5.19 5.86
CA LEU A 67 -1.00 -4.60 5.49
C LEU A 67 -1.25 -4.63 3.99
N GLY A 68 -2.50 -4.42 3.58
CA GLY A 68 -2.86 -4.18 2.19
C GLY A 68 -3.77 -2.96 2.09
N LEU A 69 -3.50 -2.09 1.12
CA LEU A 69 -4.15 -0.81 0.91
C LEU A 69 -4.73 -0.70 -0.48
N MET A 70 -5.77 0.10 -0.61
CA MET A 70 -6.33 0.51 -1.88
C MET A 70 -6.64 1.99 -1.82
N CYS A 71 -6.01 2.74 -2.71
CA CYS A 71 -6.25 4.16 -2.89
C CYS A 71 -7.03 4.35 -4.19
N TRP A 72 -7.97 5.30 -4.19
CA TRP A 72 -8.68 5.69 -5.39
C TRP A 72 -8.68 7.21 -5.51
N SER A 73 -8.27 7.71 -6.67
CA SER A 73 -8.39 9.12 -7.02
C SER A 73 -8.49 9.26 -8.54
N PRO A 74 -9.48 10.02 -9.05
CA PRO A 74 -9.75 10.13 -10.48
C PRO A 74 -8.63 10.84 -11.27
N GLY A 75 -7.80 11.66 -10.62
CA GLY A 75 -6.70 12.35 -11.29
C GLY A 75 -5.57 11.40 -11.69
N LEU A 76 -5.33 11.26 -13.00
CA LEU A 76 -4.27 10.42 -13.56
C LEU A 76 -3.03 11.23 -13.97
N ASP A 77 -1.86 10.60 -13.90
CA ASP A 77 -0.60 11.09 -14.46
C ASP A 77 -0.45 10.74 -15.96
N CYS A 78 0.67 11.13 -16.56
CA CYS A 78 0.99 10.81 -17.95
C CYS A 78 1.18 9.29 -18.21
N ASN A 79 1.42 8.49 -17.17
CA ASN A 79 1.55 7.05 -17.23
C ASN A 79 0.22 6.30 -16.99
N GLY A 80 -0.89 7.04 -16.84
CA GLY A 80 -2.23 6.50 -16.60
C GLY A 80 -2.43 5.94 -15.19
N ASN A 81 -1.58 6.32 -14.23
CA ASN A 81 -1.69 5.96 -12.82
C ASN A 81 -2.30 7.13 -12.03
N SER A 82 -2.95 6.85 -10.91
CA SER A 82 -3.43 7.92 -10.04
C SER A 82 -2.27 8.64 -9.36
N TRP A 83 -1.99 9.89 -9.71
CA TRP A 83 -0.83 10.62 -9.17
C TRP A 83 -0.89 10.76 -7.66
N ARG A 84 -2.10 11.01 -7.11
CA ARG A 84 -2.33 11.07 -5.66
C ARG A 84 -2.13 9.72 -4.98
N GLY A 85 -2.62 8.65 -5.61
CA GLY A 85 -2.45 7.30 -5.08
C GLY A 85 -0.98 6.87 -5.06
N VAL A 86 -0.23 7.18 -6.12
CA VAL A 86 1.21 6.93 -6.19
C VAL A 86 1.96 7.73 -5.13
N HIS A 87 1.71 9.04 -5.05
CA HIS A 87 2.35 9.92 -4.07
C HIS A 87 2.11 9.45 -2.63
N PHE A 88 0.85 9.13 -2.30
CA PHE A 88 0.49 8.62 -0.98
C PHE A 88 1.23 7.32 -0.65
N CYS A 89 1.37 6.40 -1.61
CA CYS A 89 2.12 5.16 -1.39
C CYS A 89 3.62 5.43 -1.17
N GLU A 90 4.21 6.37 -1.91
CA GLU A 90 5.62 6.77 -1.74
C GLU A 90 5.86 7.39 -0.35
N GLU A 91 5.00 8.32 0.08
CA GLU A 91 5.09 8.92 1.42
C GLU A 91 4.88 7.91 2.54
N LEU A 92 3.90 7.01 2.39
CA LEU A 92 3.61 5.99 3.40
C LEU A 92 4.81 5.06 3.58
N VAL A 93 5.41 4.58 2.49
CA VAL A 93 6.58 3.70 2.59
C VAL A 93 7.78 4.42 3.21
N SER A 94 8.02 5.69 2.83
CA SER A 94 9.10 6.50 3.39
C SER A 94 8.90 6.78 4.89
N THR A 95 7.69 7.15 5.29
CA THR A 95 7.35 7.50 6.68
C THR A 95 7.49 6.31 7.62
N PHE A 96 7.02 5.13 7.18
CA PHE A 96 6.98 3.93 8.00
C PHE A 96 8.17 2.97 7.75
N GLN A 97 9.12 3.34 6.90
CA GLN A 97 10.29 2.51 6.54
C GLN A 97 9.89 1.10 6.11
N LEU A 98 8.87 1.02 5.26
CA LEU A 98 8.30 -0.24 4.77
C LEU A 98 9.04 -0.78 3.53
N HIS A 99 10.15 -0.14 3.16
CA HIS A 99 10.96 -0.58 2.03
C HIS A 99 11.57 -1.95 2.36
N SER A 100 11.50 -2.89 1.42
CA SER A 100 12.03 -4.25 1.55
C SER A 100 13.51 -4.27 1.91
N PHE A 101 14.27 -3.25 1.50
CA PHE A 101 15.70 -3.10 1.78
C PHE A 101 16.03 -2.14 2.94
N ASP A 102 15.02 -1.59 3.64
CA ASP A 102 15.30 -0.77 4.82
C ASP A 102 15.83 -1.65 5.97
N ILE A 103 16.93 -1.20 6.58
CA ILE A 103 17.52 -1.87 7.74
C ILE A 103 16.65 -1.59 8.95
N ARG A 104 15.80 -2.56 9.29
CA ARG A 104 14.94 -2.52 10.48
C ARG A 104 15.79 -2.70 11.73
N THR A 105 16.21 -1.59 12.34
CA THR A 105 16.75 -1.64 13.70
C THR A 105 15.63 -1.98 14.69
N PRO A 106 15.84 -2.90 15.65
CA PRO A 106 14.79 -3.35 16.58
C PRO A 106 14.22 -2.20 17.42
N PHE A 107 15.01 -1.15 17.67
CA PHE A 107 14.59 0.03 18.42
C PHE A 107 13.51 0.87 17.70
N ARG A 108 13.62 1.03 16.37
CA ARG A 108 12.59 1.75 15.58
C ARG A 108 11.33 0.93 15.35
N GLN A 109 11.43 -0.40 15.28
CA GLN A 109 10.24 -1.27 15.16
C GLN A 109 9.31 -1.13 16.37
N VAL A 110 9.86 -1.04 17.59
CA VAL A 110 9.03 -0.86 18.80
C VAL A 110 8.36 0.51 18.81
N LEU A 111 9.05 1.57 18.39
CA LEU A 111 8.45 2.90 18.29
C LEU A 111 7.37 2.95 17.21
N CYS A 112 7.65 2.43 16.00
CA CYS A 112 6.73 2.46 14.88
C CYS A 112 5.51 1.53 15.10
N TYR A 113 5.70 0.33 15.68
CA TYR A 113 4.60 -0.57 16.05
C TYR A 113 3.79 -0.04 17.25
N ARG A 114 4.42 0.56 18.27
CA ARG A 114 3.70 1.19 19.39
C ARG A 114 2.94 2.43 18.94
N GLN A 115 3.54 3.26 18.10
CA GLN A 115 2.90 4.44 17.55
C GLN A 115 1.76 4.05 16.62
N TRP A 116 1.94 3.02 15.79
CA TRP A 116 0.85 2.41 15.03
C TRP A 116 -0.24 1.86 15.93
N LYS A 117 0.07 1.12 17.01
CA LYS A 117 -0.95 0.56 17.91
C LYS A 117 -1.70 1.65 18.71
N VAL A 118 -1.03 2.74 19.08
CA VAL A 118 -1.62 3.89 19.78
C VAL A 118 -2.46 4.76 18.84
N GLU A 119 -2.02 4.92 17.59
CA GLU A 119 -2.75 5.71 16.57
C GLU A 119 -3.87 4.89 15.90
N SER A 120 -3.78 3.56 15.84
CA SER A 120 -4.79 2.68 15.21
C SER A 120 -6.05 2.46 16.05
N GLU A 121 -6.05 2.80 17.35
CA GLU A 121 -7.24 2.53 18.18
C GLU A 121 -8.47 3.32 17.73
N VAL A 122 -8.33 4.51 17.14
CA VAL A 122 -9.42 5.22 16.43
C VAL A 122 -8.87 6.24 15.42
N TRP A 123 -7.62 6.71 15.58
CA TRP A 123 -7.14 7.96 14.99
C TRP A 123 -6.53 7.85 13.59
N LEU A 124 -5.86 6.75 13.22
CA LEU A 124 -5.19 6.61 11.92
C LEU A 124 -6.18 6.40 10.77
N ILE A 125 -7.26 5.66 11.01
CA ILE A 125 -8.37 5.53 10.05
C ILE A 125 -9.08 6.88 9.91
N PHE A 126 -9.27 7.60 11.02
CA PHE A 126 -9.84 8.96 11.01
C PHE A 126 -8.94 9.97 10.30
N TYR A 127 -7.62 9.95 10.48
CA TYR A 127 -6.68 10.84 9.80
C TYR A 127 -6.53 10.48 8.33
N LEU A 128 -6.55 9.20 7.94
CA LEU A 128 -6.63 8.82 6.52
C LEU A 128 -7.92 9.37 5.89
N TYR A 129 -9.05 9.21 6.59
CA TYR A 129 -10.36 9.66 6.12
C TYR A 129 -10.42 11.19 6.06
N ILE A 130 -9.90 11.90 7.07
CA ILE A 130 -9.81 13.37 7.14
C ILE A 130 -8.81 13.92 6.13
N TYR A 131 -7.67 13.27 5.88
CA TYR A 131 -6.69 13.70 4.88
C TYR A 131 -7.25 13.53 3.46
N ILE A 132 -7.96 12.42 3.22
CA ILE A 132 -8.72 12.21 1.98
C ILE A 132 -9.85 13.25 1.86
N TYR A 133 -10.58 13.56 2.95
CA TYR A 133 -11.65 14.57 2.95
C TYR A 133 -11.14 16.00 2.78
N THR A 134 -10.05 16.40 3.44
CA THR A 134 -9.49 17.76 3.36
C THR A 134 -8.81 18.02 2.01
N GLN A 135 -8.21 16.99 1.39
CA GLN A 135 -7.79 17.06 -0.02
C GLN A 135 -8.98 17.13 -1.00
N PHE A 136 -10.13 16.55 -0.65
CA PHE A 136 -11.35 16.62 -1.46
C PHE A 136 -12.04 17.99 -1.34
N LEU A 137 -11.99 18.64 -0.16
CA LEU A 137 -12.67 19.91 0.15
C LEU A 137 -11.83 21.16 -0.20
N MET A 138 -10.50 21.07 -0.26
CA MET A 138 -9.65 22.19 -0.71
C MET A 138 -9.55 22.35 -2.24
N LEU A 139 -10.18 21.47 -3.02
CA LEU A 139 -10.10 21.47 -4.50
C LEU A 139 -11.48 21.48 -5.19
N SER A 140 -12.53 21.88 -4.46
CA SER A 140 -13.84 22.31 -4.99
C SER A 140 -14.00 23.81 -4.81
#